data_AF-A0A7L3VDC0-F1
#
_entry.id   AF-A0A7L3VDC0-F1
#
_cell.length_a   1.000
_cell.length_b   1.000
_cell.length_c   1.000
_cell.angle_alpha   90.00
_cell.angle_beta   90.00
_cell.angle_gamma   90.00
#
_symmetry.space_group_name_H-M   'P 1'
#
loop_
_entity.id
_entity.type
_entity.pdbx_description
1 polymer ?
#
loop_
_entity_poly.entity_id
_entity_poly.type
_entity_poly.pdbx_seq_one_letter_code
_entity_poly.pdbx_strand_id
1 'polypeptide(L)' 'NEFPENISAAAEGLKSITLIPALGLNVHSLLKHQTLVLTLDAVTFLEQRLLWHDSRYAPLVPLSLPHRDPP' A
#
# COMPACT_ATOMS: atom_id res chain seq x y z
N ASN A 1 -5.17 -3.05 10.63
CA ASN A 1 -4.10 -2.09 10.93
C ASN A 1 -4.62 -0.69 10.72
N GLU A 2 -5.08 -0.07 11.79
CA GLU A 2 -5.45 1.34 11.81
C GLU A 2 -4.25 2.18 12.26
N PHE A 3 -4.26 3.47 11.91
CA PHE A 3 -3.24 4.39 12.36
C PHE A 3 -3.39 4.65 13.88
N PRO A 4 -2.28 4.72 14.64
CA PRO A 4 -2.32 5.13 16.03
C PRO A 4 -2.97 6.52 16.20
N GLU A 5 -3.73 6.70 17.28
CA GLU A 5 -4.49 7.94 17.54
C GLU A 5 -3.60 9.20 17.51
N ASN A 6 -2.42 9.14 18.14
CA ASN A 6 -1.50 10.28 18.22
C ASN A 6 -1.06 10.80 16.84
N ILE A 7 -0.77 9.90 15.89
CA ILE A 7 -0.32 10.32 14.56
C ILE A 7 -1.49 10.82 13.71
N SER A 8 -2.66 10.21 13.87
CA SER A 8 -3.89 10.65 13.20
C SER A 8 -4.28 12.06 13.63
N ALA A 9 -4.31 12.34 14.94
CA ALA A 9 -4.60 13.65 15.49
C ALA A 9 -3.55 14.70 15.07
N ALA A 10 -2.27 14.34 15.04
CA ALA A 10 -1.21 15.24 14.60
C ALA A 10 -1.31 15.59 13.10
N ALA A 11 -1.68 14.62 12.25
CA ALA A 11 -1.79 14.82 10.82
C ALA A 11 -3.05 15.63 10.41
N GLU A 12 -4.14 15.52 11.17
CA GLU A 12 -5.40 16.22 10.86
C GLU A 12 -5.25 17.75 10.77
N GLY A 13 -4.33 18.32 11.55
CA GLY A 13 -4.03 19.77 11.52
C GLY A 13 -3.07 20.22 10.41
N LEU A 14 -2.46 19.30 9.64
CA LEU A 14 -1.35 19.59 8.74
C LEU A 14 -1.73 19.34 7.28
N LYS A 15 -1.71 20.39 6.45
CA LYS A 15 -2.03 20.29 5.01
C LYS A 15 -0.93 19.64 4.17
N SER A 16 0.30 19.60 4.67
CA SER A 16 1.47 19.10 3.97
C SER A 16 1.72 17.60 4.20
N ILE A 17 1.11 17.01 5.23
CA ILE A 17 1.30 15.61 5.61
C ILE A 17 0.00 14.87 5.36
N THR A 18 0.07 13.79 4.59
CA THR A 18 -1.09 12.92 4.33
C THR A 18 -0.80 11.51 4.83
N LEU A 19 -1.68 10.98 5.69
CA LEU A 19 -1.64 9.57 6.08
C LEU A 19 -2.46 8.75 5.08
N ILE A 20 -1.85 7.72 4.48
CA ILE A 20 -2.48 6.84 3.49
C ILE A 20 -2.19 5.39 3.89
N PRO A 21 -3.21 4.52 4.00
CA PRO A 21 -2.97 3.10 4.24
C PRO A 21 -2.20 2.48 3.06
N ALA A 22 -1.38 1.45 3.31
CA ALA A 22 -0.55 0.84 2.25
C ALA A 22 -1.36 0.37 1.03
N LEU A 23 -2.61 -0.09 1.24
CA LEU A 23 -3.53 -0.48 0.18
C LEU A 23 -3.95 0.69 -0.74
N GLY A 24 -3.97 1.92 -0.22
CA GLY A 24 -4.36 3.13 -0.96
C GLY A 24 -3.20 3.86 -1.62
N LEU A 25 -1.98 3.31 -1.54
CA LEU A 25 -0.80 3.92 -2.14
C LEU A 25 -0.94 3.97 -3.66
N ASN A 26 -0.66 5.14 -4.25
CA ASN A 26 -0.74 5.34 -5.68
C ASN A 26 0.31 6.36 -6.16
N VAL A 27 0.66 6.27 -7.44
CA VAL A 27 1.73 7.09 -8.04
C VAL A 27 1.41 8.58 -8.00
N HIS A 28 0.14 8.97 -8.16
CA HIS A 28 -0.24 10.38 -8.10
C HIS A 28 0.07 11.01 -6.74
N SER A 29 -0.31 10.33 -5.64
CA SER A 29 0.00 10.77 -4.29
C SER A 29 1.50 10.76 -3.99
N LEU A 30 2.25 9.81 -4.56
CA LEU A 30 3.72 9.74 -4.44
C LEU A 30 4.40 10.96 -5.07
N LEU A 31 3.99 11.36 -6.27
CA LEU A 31 4.57 12.50 -6.97
C LEU A 31 4.11 13.85 -6.39
N LYS A 32 2.94 13.88 -5.76
CA LYS A 32 2.41 15.09 -5.11
C LYS A 32 3.24 15.51 -3.89
N HIS A 33 3.81 14.56 -3.16
CA HIS A 33 4.60 14.82 -1.96
C HIS A 33 6.10 14.69 -2.26
N GLN A 34 6.94 15.47 -1.59
CA GLN A 34 8.39 15.41 -1.78
C GLN A 34 9.03 14.20 -1.10
N THR A 35 8.43 13.74 -0.01
CA THR A 35 8.99 12.68 0.84
C THR A 35 7.93 11.62 1.09
N LEU A 36 8.35 10.36 1.05
CA LEU A 36 7.55 9.20 1.42
C LEU A 36 8.14 8.56 2.68
N VAL A 37 7.29 8.22 3.64
CA VAL A 37 7.67 7.45 4.84
C VAL A 37 6.85 6.16 4.86
N LEU A 38 7.52 5.03 5.05
CA LEU A 38 6.91 3.70 5.10
C LEU A 38 7.25 3.01 6.42
N THR A 39 6.28 2.31 7.00
CA THR A 39 6.53 1.39 8.11
C THR A 39 7.11 0.07 7.59
N LEU A 40 7.77 -0.69 8.46
CA LEU A 40 8.30 -2.01 8.10
C LEU A 40 7.20 -2.96 7.59
N ASP A 41 6.02 -2.91 8.22
CA ASP A 41 4.85 -3.69 7.80
C ASP A 41 4.37 -3.28 6.41
N ALA A 42 4.37 -1.98 6.10
CA ALA A 42 3.98 -1.47 4.79
C ALA A 42 4.97 -1.91 3.70
N VAL A 43 6.27 -1.89 3.99
CA VAL A 43 7.31 -2.39 3.07
C VAL A 43 7.11 -3.88 2.80
N THR A 44 6.96 -4.68 3.87
CA THR A 44 6.75 -6.13 3.75
C THR A 44 5.49 -6.46 2.93
N PHE A 45 4.40 -5.72 3.17
CA PHE A 45 3.15 -5.86 2.42
C PHE A 45 3.33 -5.52 0.94
N LEU A 46 3.99 -4.40 0.63
CA LEU A 46 4.22 -3.97 -0.75
C LEU A 46 5.15 -4.92 -1.50
N GLU A 47 6.23 -5.39 -0.88
CA GLU A 47 7.15 -6.36 -1.46
C GLU A 47 6.43 -7.65 -1.83
N GLN A 48 5.63 -8.22 -0.92
CA GLN A 48 4.86 -9.44 -1.19
C GLN A 48 3.91 -9.27 -2.38
N ARG A 49 3.17 -8.16 -2.44
CA ARG A 49 2.18 -7.91 -3.49
C ARG A 49 2.82 -7.60 -4.84
N LEU A 50 3.89 -6.81 -4.87
CA LEU A 50 4.58 -6.44 -6.09
C LEU A 50 5.37 -7.62 -6.67
N LEU A 51 6.14 -8.33 -5.85
CA LEU A 51 6.96 -9.46 -6.29
C LEU A 51 6.12 -10.66 -6.71
N TRP A 52 4.90 -10.83 -6.17
CA TRP A 52 3.97 -11.86 -6.66
C TRP A 52 3.71 -11.72 -8.17
N HIS A 53 3.70 -10.49 -8.70
CA HIS A 53 3.48 -10.25 -10.12
C HIS A 53 4.66 -10.66 -11.02
N ASP A 54 5.89 -10.75 -10.49
CA ASP A 54 7.09 -11.13 -11.25
C ASP A 54 7.14 -12.64 -11.52
N SER A 55 6.61 -13.46 -10.61
CA SER A 55 6.70 -14.92 -10.66
C SER A 55 5.41 -15.65 -11.02
N ARG A 56 4.29 -14.94 -11.24
CA ARG A 56 2.99 -15.56 -11.54
C ARG A 56 2.84 -15.93 -13.01
N TYR A 57 1.99 -16.92 -13.27
CA TYR A 57 1.50 -17.21 -14.62
C TYR A 57 0.47 -16.17 -15.10
N ALA A 58 0.28 -16.09 -16.42
CA ALA A 58 -0.83 -15.33 -17.01
C ALA A 58 -2.17 -15.88 -16.50
N PRO A 59 -3.11 -15.01 -16.13
CA PRO A 59 -4.37 -15.44 -15.53
C PRO A 59 -5.25 -16.13 -16.59
N LEU A 60 -5.72 -17.35 -16.31
CA LEU A 60 -6.69 -18.06 -17.15
C LEU A 60 -8.12 -17.56 -16.91
N VAL A 61 -8.39 -17.08 -15.69
CA VAL A 61 -9.66 -16.54 -15.24
C VAL A 61 -9.41 -15.29 -14.38
N PRO A 62 -10.43 -14.45 -14.11
CA PRO A 62 -10.26 -13.28 -13.23
C PRO A 62 -9.69 -13.66 -11.86
N LEU A 63 -8.70 -12.90 -11.37
CA LEU A 63 -7.99 -13.17 -10.10
C LEU A 63 -8.89 -13.12 -8.85
N SER A 64 -10.12 -12.59 -8.97
CA SER A 64 -11.14 -12.62 -7.92
C SER A 64 -11.76 -14.00 -7.70
N LEU A 65 -11.63 -14.92 -8.66
CA LEU A 65 -12.08 -16.30 -8.52
C LEU A 65 -11.05 -17.15 -7.76
N PRO A 66 -11.42 -18.35 -7.27
CA PRO A 66 -10.49 -19.22 -6.54
C PRO A 66 -9.28 -19.64 -7.38
N HIS A 67 -8.08 -19.47 -6.81
CA HIS A 67 -6.81 -19.93 -7.39
C HIS A 67 -6.07 -20.78 -6.36
N ARG A 68 -5.17 -21.67 -6.83
CA ARG A 68 -4.33 -22.49 -5.95
C ARG A 68 -3.36 -21.63 -5.13
N ASP A 69 -2.76 -20.63 -5.78
CA ASP A 69 -1.73 -19.75 -5.20
C ASP A 69 -2.16 -18.28 -5.36
N PRO A 70 -3.08 -17.78 -4.49
CA PRO A 70 -3.56 -16.41 -4.57
C PRO A 70 -2.50 -15.39 -4.13
N PRO A 71 -2.63 -14.12 -4.56
CA PRO A 71 -1.77 -13.03 -4.13
C PRO A 71 -1.94 -12.65 -2.66
#